data_AF-A0A916SBK0-F1
#
_entry.id   AF-A0A916SBK0-F1
#
_cell.length_a   1.000
_cell.length_b   1.000
_cell.length_c   1.000
_cell.angle_alpha   90.00
_cell.angle_beta   90.00
_cell.angle_gamma   90.00
#
_symmetry.space_group_name_H-M   'P 1'
#
loop_
_entity.id
_entity.type
_entity.pdbx_description
1 polymer ?
#
loop_
_entity_poly.entity_id
_entity_poly.type
_entity_poly.pdbx_seq_one_letter_code
_entity_poly.pdbx_strand_id
1 'polypeptide(L)' 'MRLEGLGGQQVDTWLVLGDVAVHIAKALLKDGIYDTAAAGHVLRAGGPGDYFTVGPQQLFRMFRPR' A
#
# COMPACT_ATOMS: atom_id res chain seq x y z
N MET A 1 9.47 4.76 -17.63
CA MET A 1 8.54 5.74 -18.25
C MET A 1 8.54 7.00 -17.39
N ARG A 2 8.42 8.20 -17.97
CA ARG A 2 8.44 9.46 -17.21
C ARG A 2 7.11 10.20 -17.38
N LEU A 3 6.60 10.76 -16.28
CA LEU A 3 5.33 11.47 -16.26
C LEU A 3 5.50 12.85 -16.92
N GLU A 4 4.59 13.20 -17.81
CA GLU A 4 4.45 14.57 -18.29
C GLU A 4 3.47 15.33 -17.39
N GLY A 5 3.93 16.45 -16.85
CA GLY A 5 3.08 17.35 -16.08
C GLY A 5 2.10 18.10 -16.97
N LEU A 6 1.08 18.72 -16.37
CA LEU A 6 0.07 19.48 -17.11
C LEU A 6 0.63 20.61 -17.99
N GLY A 7 1.83 21.12 -17.68
CA GLY A 7 2.53 22.14 -18.47
C GLY A 7 3.41 21.58 -19.60
N GLY A 8 3.35 20.29 -19.88
CA GLY A 8 4.17 19.63 -20.91
C GLY A 8 5.61 19.36 -20.49
N GLN A 9 6.06 19.86 -19.33
CA GLN A 9 7.36 19.49 -18.80
C GLN A 9 7.36 18.06 -18.23
N GLN A 10 8.49 17.41 -18.40
CA GLN A 10 8.73 16.10 -17.81
C GLN A 10 9.02 16.25 -16.32
N VAL A 11 8.36 15.44 -15.49
CA VAL A 11 8.67 15.35 -14.04
C VAL A 11 9.97 14.58 -13.86
N ASP A 12 10.88 15.05 -13.00
CA ASP A 12 12.15 14.38 -12.72
C ASP A 12 11.97 13.16 -11.78
N THR A 13 11.07 12.25 -12.16
CA THR A 13 10.79 11.00 -11.48
C THR A 13 10.48 9.92 -12.50
N TRP A 14 10.77 8.66 -12.17
CA TRP A 14 10.61 7.54 -13.09
C TRP A 14 9.56 6.56 -12.56
N LEU A 15 8.62 6.16 -13.42
CA LEU A 15 7.82 4.96 -13.17
C LEU A 15 8.69 3.73 -13.46
N VAL A 16 8.80 2.86 -12.46
CA VAL A 16 9.49 1.58 -12.51
C VAL A 16 8.43 0.47 -12.46
N LEU A 17 8.56 -0.51 -13.36
CA LEU A 17 7.69 -1.69 -13.44
C LEU A 17 8.57 -2.94 -13.29
N GLY A 18 8.06 -3.97 -12.61
CA GLY A 18 8.77 -5.24 -12.47
C GLY A 18 7.86 -6.36 -11.97
N ASP A 19 8.22 -7.59 -12.32
CA ASP A 19 7.63 -8.80 -11.76
C ASP A 19 8.22 -9.10 -10.40
N VAL A 20 7.40 -9.64 -9.49
CA VAL A 20 7.75 -9.78 -8.08
C VAL A 20 7.53 -11.20 -7.57
N ALA A 21 8.39 -11.62 -6.65
CA ALA A 21 8.12 -12.69 -5.69
C ALA A 21 7.91 -12.08 -4.30
N VAL A 22 7.11 -12.71 -3.43
CA VAL A 22 6.75 -12.17 -2.11
C VAL A 22 7.19 -13.13 -1.01
N HIS A 23 7.85 -12.60 0.01
CA HIS A 23 8.13 -13.31 1.26
C HIS A 23 7.14 -12.85 2.32
N ILE A 24 6.28 -13.77 2.79
CA ILE A 24 5.32 -13.52 3.86
C ILE A 24 5.68 -14.40 5.06
N ALA A 25 5.80 -13.79 6.24
CA ALA A 25 5.94 -14.55 7.47
C ALA A 25 4.69 -15.43 7.67
N LYS A 26 4.88 -16.76 7.79
CA LYS A 26 3.77 -17.72 7.85
C LYS A 26 2.74 -17.42 8.95
N ALA A 27 3.18 -16.84 10.06
CA ALA A 27 2.32 -16.43 11.17
C ALA A 27 1.27 -15.36 10.80
N LEU A 28 1.49 -14.62 9.71
CA LEU A 28 0.55 -13.61 9.20
C LEU A 28 -0.46 -14.18 8.21
N LEU A 29 -0.46 -15.49 7.96
CA LEU A 29 -1.43 -16.15 7.10
C LEU A 29 -2.48 -16.85 7.97
N LYS A 30 -3.73 -16.41 7.86
CA LYS A 30 -4.91 -17.03 8.49
C LYS A 30 -5.74 -17.69 7.40
N ASP A 31 -5.79 -19.02 7.40
CA ASP A 31 -6.47 -19.81 6.35
C ASP A 31 -6.00 -19.44 4.93
N GLY A 32 -4.70 -19.17 4.78
CA GLY A 32 -4.08 -18.74 3.53
C GLY A 32 -4.32 -17.26 3.17
N ILE A 33 -5.06 -16.51 3.99
CA ILE A 33 -5.34 -15.08 3.80
C ILE A 33 -4.38 -14.26 4.65
N TYR A 34 -3.78 -13.23 4.05
CA TYR A 34 -2.88 -12.33 4.76
C TYR A 34 -3.63 -11.45 5.76
N ASP A 35 -3.19 -11.48 7.02
CA ASP A 35 -3.69 -10.63 8.09
C ASP A 35 -2.96 -9.27 8.09
N THR A 36 -3.48 -8.35 7.28
CA THR A 36 -2.93 -6.99 7.14
C THR A 36 -2.87 -6.22 8.46
N ALA A 37 -3.83 -6.45 9.38
CA ALA A 37 -3.92 -5.73 10.63
C ALA A 37 -2.89 -6.21 11.66
N ALA A 38 -2.57 -7.50 11.68
CA ALA A 38 -1.54 -8.06 12.56
C ALA A 38 -0.10 -7.80 12.09
N ALA A 39 0.07 -7.43 10.82
CA ALA A 39 1.39 -7.27 10.20
C ALA A 39 2.15 -6.00 10.60
N GLY A 40 1.52 -5.05 11.31
CA GLY A 40 2.20 -3.86 11.82
C GLY A 40 2.66 -2.86 10.75
N HIS A 41 1.89 -2.73 9.66
CA HIS A 41 2.20 -1.78 8.59
C HIS A 41 2.22 -0.34 9.09
N VAL A 42 3.14 0.45 8.53
CA VAL A 42 3.27 1.89 8.75
C VAL A 42 3.01 2.63 7.44
N LEU A 43 2.07 3.56 7.45
CA LEU A 43 1.63 4.32 6.28
C LEU A 43 2.05 5.77 6.43
N ARG A 44 2.59 6.36 5.36
CA ARG A 44 2.92 7.78 5.32
C ARG A 44 1.65 8.61 5.24
N ALA A 45 1.59 9.70 6.00
CA ALA A 45 0.52 10.68 5.95
C ALA A 45 1.00 12.05 5.46
N GLY A 46 0.06 13.00 5.39
CA GLY A 46 0.23 14.30 4.74
C GLY A 46 1.17 15.27 5.45
N GLY A 47 1.34 15.17 6.77
CA GLY A 47 2.28 16.02 7.50
C GLY A 47 3.75 15.63 7.27
N PRO A 48 4.71 16.54 7.54
CA PRO A 48 6.14 16.30 7.36
C PRO A 48 6.69 15.08 8.11
N GLY A 49 6.05 14.68 9.21
CA GLY A 49 6.43 13.53 10.03
C GLY A 49 5.28 12.60 10.38
N ASP A 50 4.13 12.71 9.71
CA ASP A 50 2.94 11.97 10.11
C ASP A 50 2.98 10.55 9.54
N TYR A 51 2.75 9.57 10.42
CA TYR A 51 2.62 8.16 10.06
C TYR A 51 1.48 7.52 10.84
N PHE A 52 0.81 6.56 10.22
CA PHE A 52 -0.30 5.80 10.80
C PHE A 52 -0.01 4.31 10.77
N THR A 53 -0.54 3.60 11.77
CA THR A 53 -0.62 2.13 11.75
C THR A 53 -2.02 1.67 11.39
N VAL A 54 -2.14 0.52 10.74
CA VAL A 54 -3.43 -0.15 10.50
C VAL A 54 -3.61 -1.26 11.53
N GLY A 55 -4.65 -1.17 12.34
CA GLY A 55 -5.07 -2.21 13.28
C GLY A 55 -6.44 -2.79 12.92
N PRO A 56 -6.91 -3.81 13.67
CA PRO A 56 -8.21 -4.43 13.42
C PRO A 56 -9.39 -3.47 13.55
N GLN A 57 -9.25 -2.40 14.35
CA GLN A 57 -10.31 -1.43 14.62
C GLN A 57 -10.67 -0.57 13.38
N GLN A 58 -9.77 -0.50 12.40
CA GLN A 58 -9.96 0.25 11.16
C GLN A 58 -10.55 -0.61 10.03
N LEU A 59 -10.70 -1.93 10.22
CA LEU A 59 -11.18 -2.83 9.19
C LEU A 59 -12.71 -2.76 9.04
N PHE A 60 -13.18 -2.40 7.85
CA PHE A 60 -14.57 -2.58 7.43
C PHE A 60 -14.60 -3.29 6.07
N ARG A 61 -15.70 -4.00 5.79
CA ARG A 61 -15.84 -4.76 4.54
C ARG A 61 -16.75 -4.01 3.58
N MET A 62 -16.21 -3.64 2.42
CA MET A 62 -16.98 -3.06 1.32
C MET A 62 -17.10 -4.09 0.20
N PHE A 63 -18.31 -4.63 0.02
CA PHE A 63 -18.62 -5.55 -1.08
C PHE A 63 -19.10 -4.77 -2.30
N ARG A 64 -18.79 -5.24 -3.51
CA ARG A 64 -19.26 -4.63 -4.75
C ARG A 64 -20.82 -4.59 -4.75
N PRO A 65 -21.45 -3.42 -4.94
CA PRO A 65 -22.91 -3.33 -5.12
C PRO A 65 -23.40 -4.17 -6.31
N ARG A 66 -24.62 -4.73 -6.21
CA ARG A 66 -25.28 -5.44 -7.32
C ARG A 66 -25.94 -4.48 -8.30
#